data_AF-A0A7X7U270-F1
#
_entry.id   AF-A0A7X7U270-F1
#
_cell.length_a   1.000
_cell.length_b   1.000
_cell.length_c   1.000
_cell.angle_alpha   90.00
_cell.angle_beta   90.00
_cell.angle_gamma   90.00
#
_symmetry.space_group_name_H-M   'P 1'
#
loop_
_entity.id
_entity.type
_entity.pdbx_description
1 polymer ?
#
loop_
_entity_poly.entity_id
_entity_poly.type
_entity_poly.pdbx_seq_one_letter_code
_entity_poly.pdbx_strand_id
1 'polypeptide(L)'
;MKIKVLLVLLAVCAGVALAAAPKMMSVQVESSKVREKPSRLSKAVGEVKYGDRVQPGALQNGWYPVTVNGVTGWLSESALSTKKIVMSSGANDVATGASDEEVAMAGKGFNQQVEDKMKADGKLDYTWVDKMSKFEPQEDEIVLFRAQGSLVGGGQ
;
A
#
# COMPACT_ATOMS: atom_id res chain seq x y z
N MET A 1 -38.62 -9.81 -52.14
CA MET A 1 -37.27 -10.23 -51.68
C MET A 1 -36.46 -9.09 -51.03
N LYS A 2 -37.04 -8.30 -50.10
CA LYS A 2 -36.31 -7.15 -49.50
C LYS A 2 -36.42 -7.06 -47.96
N ILE A 3 -37.18 -7.97 -47.33
CA ILE A 3 -37.45 -7.97 -45.88
C ILE A 3 -36.69 -9.09 -45.13
N LYS A 4 -36.23 -10.13 -45.84
CA LYS A 4 -35.46 -11.23 -45.23
C LYS A 4 -33.97 -10.91 -45.01
N VAL A 5 -33.46 -9.84 -45.62
CA VAL A 5 -32.05 -9.43 -45.51
C VAL A 5 -31.81 -8.50 -44.31
N LEU A 6 -32.85 -7.80 -43.84
CA LEU A 6 -32.74 -6.90 -42.69
C LEU A 6 -32.72 -7.65 -41.34
N LEU A 7 -33.27 -8.87 -41.29
CA LEU A 7 -33.31 -9.70 -40.09
C LEU A 7 -32.01 -10.46 -39.80
N VAL A 8 -31.09 -10.53 -40.78
CA VAL A 8 -29.78 -11.18 -40.61
C VAL A 8 -28.72 -10.19 -40.13
N LEU A 9 -28.92 -8.88 -40.35
CA LEU A 9 -27.95 -7.86 -39.92
C LEU A 9 -28.12 -7.41 -38.46
N LEU A 10 -29.24 -7.73 -37.82
CA LEU A 10 -29.49 -7.41 -36.40
C LEU A 10 -29.02 -8.54 -35.44
N ALA A 11 -28.54 -9.65 -35.98
CA ALA A 11 -28.09 -10.82 -35.23
C ALA A 11 -26.59 -10.81 -34.89
N VAL A 12 -25.83 -9.77 -35.27
CA VAL A 12 -24.36 -9.72 -35.10
C VAL A 12 -23.89 -8.85 -33.92
N CYS A 13 -24.78 -8.10 -33.26
CA CYS A 13 -24.36 -7.18 -32.18
C CYS A 13 -24.61 -7.65 -30.74
N ALA A 14 -25.12 -8.87 -30.52
CA ALA A 14 -25.32 -9.41 -29.17
C ALA A 14 -24.12 -10.22 -28.66
N GLY A 15 -22.90 -9.79 -29.00
CA GLY A 15 -21.70 -10.18 -28.25
C GLY A 15 -21.66 -9.39 -26.95
N VAL A 16 -22.58 -9.70 -26.02
CA VAL A 16 -22.49 -9.18 -24.66
C VAL A 16 -21.27 -9.84 -24.05
N ALA A 17 -20.12 -9.16 -24.15
CA ALA A 17 -18.93 -9.52 -23.42
C ALA A 17 -19.33 -9.61 -21.95
N LEU A 18 -19.38 -10.83 -21.43
CA LEU A 18 -19.54 -11.12 -20.02
C LEU A 18 -18.27 -10.60 -19.35
N ALA A 19 -18.21 -9.30 -19.09
CA ALA A 19 -17.17 -8.69 -18.29
C ALA A 19 -17.28 -9.34 -16.92
N ALA A 20 -16.37 -10.27 -16.64
CA ALA A 20 -16.24 -10.90 -15.33
C ALA A 20 -16.35 -9.81 -14.27
N ALA A 21 -17.28 -9.97 -13.33
CA ALA A 21 -17.49 -9.00 -12.27
C ALA A 21 -16.13 -8.66 -11.65
N PRO A 22 -15.78 -7.37 -11.53
CA PRO A 22 -14.45 -6.99 -11.12
C PRO A 22 -14.15 -7.55 -9.74
N LYS A 23 -13.06 -8.30 -9.65
CA LYS A 23 -12.63 -8.94 -8.41
C LYS A 23 -12.11 -7.87 -7.47
N MET A 24 -13.01 -7.32 -6.65
CA MET A 24 -12.68 -6.30 -5.66
C MET A 24 -11.65 -6.84 -4.66
N MET A 25 -10.55 -6.12 -4.49
CA MET A 25 -9.52 -6.40 -3.47
C MET A 25 -9.59 -5.35 -2.36
N SER A 26 -9.19 -5.74 -1.15
CA SER A 26 -9.13 -4.84 0.01
C SER A 26 -7.68 -4.44 0.29
N VAL A 27 -7.45 -3.20 0.69
CA VAL A 27 -6.14 -2.72 1.13
C VAL A 27 -5.84 -3.29 2.52
N GLN A 28 -4.73 -4.02 2.66
CA GLN A 28 -4.35 -4.71 3.91
C GLN A 28 -3.28 -4.00 4.73
N VAL A 29 -2.74 -2.89 4.22
CA VAL A 29 -1.74 -2.05 4.90
C VAL A 29 -2.41 -0.79 5.44
N GLU A 30 -1.83 -0.19 6.49
CA GLU A 30 -2.37 1.01 7.16
C GLU A 30 -2.60 2.17 6.17
N SER A 31 -1.57 2.46 5.38
CA SER A 31 -1.61 3.41 4.28
C SER A 31 -0.80 2.89 3.09
N SER A 32 -1.28 3.16 1.88
CA SER A 32 -0.54 2.86 0.65
C SER A 32 -0.68 4.00 -0.35
N LYS A 33 0.43 4.37 -0.97
CA LYS A 33 0.45 5.39 -2.02
C LYS A 33 0.09 4.75 -3.36
N VAL A 34 -0.92 5.30 -4.04
CA VAL A 34 -1.20 5.02 -5.46
C VAL A 34 -0.18 5.77 -6.28
N ARG A 35 0.54 5.07 -7.15
CA ARG A 35 1.67 5.66 -7.89
C ARG A 35 1.43 5.74 -9.39
N GLU A 36 2.11 6.65 -10.08
CA GLU A 36 1.93 6.85 -11.53
C GLU A 36 2.47 5.68 -12.37
N LYS A 37 3.52 5.02 -11.89
CA LYS A 37 4.20 3.90 -12.57
C LYS A 37 4.34 2.71 -11.61
N PRO A 38 4.43 1.46 -12.12
CA PRO A 38 4.65 0.26 -11.31
C PRO A 38 6.09 0.23 -10.76
N SER A 39 6.40 1.11 -9.81
CA SER A 39 7.70 1.25 -9.17
C SER A 39 7.52 1.85 -7.79
N ARG A 40 8.32 1.41 -6.82
CA ARG A 40 8.27 1.94 -5.44
C ARG A 40 8.76 3.38 -5.32
N LEU A 41 9.41 3.90 -6.36
CA LEU A 41 10.06 5.21 -6.37
C LEU A 41 9.37 6.18 -7.33
N SER A 42 8.27 5.78 -7.96
CA SER A 42 7.49 6.67 -8.81
C SER A 42 6.62 7.60 -7.97
N LYS A 43 6.32 8.78 -8.51
CA LYS A 43 5.52 9.80 -7.84
C LYS A 43 4.17 9.24 -7.40
N ALA A 44 3.78 9.54 -6.17
CA ALA A 44 2.44 9.25 -5.68
C ALA A 44 1.40 10.18 -6.32
N VAL A 45 0.35 9.61 -6.89
CA VAL A 45 -0.80 10.31 -7.50
C VAL A 45 -2.04 10.27 -6.60
N GLY A 46 -2.02 9.43 -5.57
CA GLY A 46 -3.09 9.32 -4.58
C GLY A 46 -2.67 8.45 -3.40
N GLU A 47 -3.58 8.27 -2.45
CA GLU A 47 -3.38 7.44 -1.26
C GLU A 47 -4.64 6.62 -0.98
N VAL A 48 -4.46 5.40 -0.50
CA VAL A 48 -5.51 4.48 -0.05
C VAL A 48 -5.21 4.04 1.37
N LYS A 49 -6.27 3.82 2.15
CA LYS A 49 -6.18 3.44 3.56
C LYS A 49 -6.58 1.99 3.78
N TYR A 50 -6.22 1.47 4.95
CA TYR A 50 -6.63 0.13 5.36
C TYR A 50 -8.13 -0.11 5.21
N GLY A 51 -8.49 -1.25 4.64
CA GLY A 51 -9.88 -1.65 4.42
C GLY A 51 -10.54 -1.06 3.17
N ASP A 52 -9.92 -0.09 2.50
CA ASP A 52 -10.43 0.46 1.24
C ASP A 52 -10.58 -0.65 0.19
N ARG A 53 -11.68 -0.59 -0.57
CA ARG A 53 -11.95 -1.56 -1.63
C ARG A 53 -11.60 -0.94 -2.98
N VAL A 54 -10.67 -1.57 -3.67
CA VAL A 54 -10.24 -1.16 -5.01
C VAL A 54 -10.54 -2.26 -6.01
N GLN A 55 -10.80 -1.83 -7.24
CA GLN A 55 -10.90 -2.71 -8.40
C GLN A 55 -9.52 -2.80 -9.06
N PRO A 56 -8.78 -3.91 -8.88
CA PRO A 56 -7.53 -4.13 -9.60
C PRO A 56 -7.82 -4.49 -11.07
N GLY A 57 -6.97 -3.99 -11.97
CA GLY A 57 -6.84 -4.54 -13.33
C GLY A 57 -5.93 -5.78 -13.36
N ALA A 58 -5.28 -6.02 -14.49
CA ALA A 58 -4.37 -7.14 -14.64
C ALA A 58 -3.05 -6.89 -13.90
N LEU A 59 -2.56 -7.90 -13.16
CA LEU A 59 -1.26 -7.86 -12.50
C LEU A 59 -0.14 -7.67 -13.54
N GLN A 60 0.70 -6.65 -13.35
CA GLN A 60 1.89 -6.42 -14.16
C GLN A 60 3.09 -6.19 -13.24
N ASN A 61 4.09 -7.07 -13.31
CA ASN A 61 5.32 -6.99 -12.53
C ASN A 61 5.11 -6.79 -11.01
N GLY A 62 4.09 -7.42 -10.40
CA GLY A 62 3.81 -7.25 -8.96
C GLY A 62 2.99 -6.01 -8.61
N TRP A 63 2.45 -5.30 -9.60
CA TRP A 63 1.58 -4.14 -9.43
C TRP A 63 0.23 -4.33 -10.11
N TYR A 64 -0.81 -3.86 -9.44
CA TYR A 64 -2.17 -3.78 -9.99
C TYR A 64 -2.47 -2.34 -10.43
N PRO A 65 -2.89 -2.13 -11.67
CA PRO A 65 -3.44 -0.84 -12.08
C PRO A 65 -4.81 -0.68 -11.40
N VAL A 66 -5.04 0.45 -10.75
CA VAL A 66 -6.27 0.77 -10.04
C VAL A 66 -6.75 2.15 -10.44
N THR A 67 -8.06 2.37 -10.38
CA THR A 67 -8.64 3.72 -10.52
C THR A 67 -9.28 4.09 -9.20
N VAL A 68 -8.74 5.12 -8.55
CA VAL A 68 -9.22 5.63 -7.26
C VAL A 68 -9.65 7.08 -7.46
N ASN A 69 -10.90 7.40 -7.15
CA ASN A 69 -11.47 8.75 -7.30
C ASN A 69 -11.27 9.39 -8.70
N GLY A 70 -11.36 8.58 -9.76
CA GLY A 70 -11.17 9.04 -11.14
C GLY A 70 -9.72 9.18 -11.59
N VAL A 71 -8.74 8.89 -10.71
CA VAL A 71 -7.31 8.89 -11.04
C VAL A 71 -6.84 7.45 -11.22
N THR A 72 -6.27 7.16 -12.38
CA THR A 72 -5.64 5.86 -12.67
C THR A 72 -4.20 5.86 -12.19
N GLY A 73 -3.81 4.82 -11.45
CA GLY A 73 -2.44 4.61 -11.00
C GLY A 73 -2.19 3.15 -10.67
N TRP A 74 -1.12 2.89 -9.91
CA TRP A 74 -0.61 1.55 -9.60
C TRP A 74 -0.53 1.36 -8.09
N LEU A 75 -1.01 0.20 -7.63
CA LEU A 75 -0.85 -0.27 -6.26
C LEU A 75 -0.05 -1.57 -6.26
N SER A 76 0.82 -1.74 -5.26
CA SER A 76 1.62 -2.95 -5.14
C SER A 76 0.75 -4.13 -4.69
N GLU A 77 1.02 -5.32 -5.22
CA GLU A 77 0.36 -6.57 -4.81
C GLU A 77 0.46 -6.80 -3.30
N SER A 78 1.58 -6.46 -2.67
CA SER A 78 1.75 -6.64 -1.23
C SER A 78 0.80 -5.78 -0.39
N ALA A 79 0.27 -4.69 -0.95
CA ALA A 79 -0.70 -3.84 -0.28
C ALA A 79 -2.14 -4.35 -0.40
N LEU A 80 -2.42 -5.33 -1.27
CA LEU A 80 -3.76 -5.77 -1.61
C LEU A 80 -4.01 -7.22 -1.18
N SER A 81 -5.21 -7.46 -0.66
CA SER A 81 -5.70 -8.79 -0.30
C SER A 81 -6.99 -9.13 -1.05
N THR A 82 -7.11 -10.38 -1.47
CA THR A 82 -8.36 -10.93 -2.02
C THR A 82 -9.40 -11.16 -0.92
N LYS A 83 -9.00 -11.15 0.36
CA LYS A 83 -9.92 -11.26 1.49
C LYS A 83 -10.66 -9.95 1.67
N LYS A 84 -11.97 -10.04 1.93
CA LYS A 84 -12.77 -8.88 2.35
C LYS A 84 -12.38 -8.54 3.78
N ILE A 85 -11.76 -7.39 3.97
CA ILE A 85 -11.52 -6.84 5.30
C ILE A 85 -12.84 -6.20 5.74
N VAL A 86 -13.48 -6.80 6.75
CA VAL A 86 -14.65 -6.22 7.41
C VAL A 86 -14.18 -5.64 8.74
N MET A 87 -14.31 -4.32 8.89
CA MET A 87 -14.09 -3.69 10.18
C MET A 87 -15.30 -4.02 11.05
N SER A 88 -15.22 -5.11 11.80
CA SER A 88 -16.17 -5.42 12.86
C SER A 88 -15.59 -4.87 14.15
N SER A 89 -15.91 -3.61 14.46
CA SER A 89 -15.60 -3.02 15.76
C SER A 89 -16.50 -3.68 16.81
N GLY A 90 -16.09 -4.86 17.29
CA GLY A 90 -16.58 -5.37 18.56
C GLY A 90 -16.16 -4.39 19.65
N ALA A 91 -17.14 -3.85 20.37
CA ALA A 91 -17.00 -2.80 21.37
C ALA A 91 -16.26 -3.26 22.63
N ASN A 92 -14.98 -3.60 22.50
CA ASN A 92 -14.05 -3.62 23.60
C ASN A 92 -12.78 -3.00 23.06
N ASP A 93 -12.30 -1.94 23.71
CA ASP A 93 -10.88 -1.61 23.68
C ASP A 93 -10.15 -2.92 23.94
N VAL A 94 -9.59 -3.52 22.89
CA VAL A 94 -8.73 -4.69 23.02
C VAL A 94 -7.57 -4.16 23.84
N ALA A 95 -7.54 -4.50 25.13
CA ALA A 95 -6.39 -4.28 25.98
C ALA A 95 -5.18 -4.76 25.16
N THR A 96 -4.34 -3.81 24.79
CA THR A 96 -3.27 -3.94 23.82
C THR A 96 -2.31 -5.05 24.24
N GLY A 97 -2.62 -6.27 23.79
CA GLY A 97 -1.77 -7.38 23.34
C GLY A 97 -0.55 -7.88 24.12
N ALA A 98 0.11 -7.13 25.00
CA ALA A 98 1.27 -7.58 25.77
C ALA A 98 1.57 -6.59 26.91
N SER A 99 1.98 -7.08 28.08
CA SER A 99 2.48 -6.19 29.14
C SER A 99 3.86 -5.64 28.76
N ASP A 100 4.24 -4.49 29.32
CA ASP A 100 5.55 -3.88 29.07
C ASP A 100 6.72 -4.82 29.43
N GLU A 101 6.50 -5.72 30.39
CA GLU A 101 7.43 -6.79 30.77
C GLU A 101 7.53 -7.89 29.71
N GLU A 102 6.41 -8.26 29.09
CA GLU A 102 6.37 -9.24 28.00
C GLU A 102 7.05 -8.69 26.73
N VAL A 103 6.80 -7.42 26.43
CA VAL A 103 7.51 -6.68 25.38
C VAL A 103 9.01 -6.58 25.68
N ALA A 104 9.40 -6.31 26.93
CA ALA A 104 10.81 -6.26 27.32
C ALA A 104 11.50 -7.64 27.20
N MET A 105 10.82 -8.73 27.54
CA MET A 105 11.34 -10.09 27.39
C MET A 105 11.53 -10.47 25.91
N ALA A 106 10.58 -10.10 25.04
CA ALA A 106 10.69 -10.31 23.59
C ALA A 106 11.75 -9.40 22.95
N GLY A 107 11.79 -8.14 23.39
CA GLY A 107 12.69 -7.09 22.92
C GLY A 107 14.08 -7.13 23.53
N LYS A 108 14.48 -8.18 24.27
CA LYS A 108 15.83 -8.28 24.90
C LYS A 108 16.18 -7.04 25.77
N GLY A 109 15.19 -6.41 26.39
CA GLY A 109 15.35 -5.18 27.17
C GLY A 109 15.28 -3.88 26.37
N PHE A 110 14.99 -3.91 25.07
CA PHE A 110 14.72 -2.71 24.27
C PHE A 110 13.23 -2.33 24.38
N ASN A 111 12.93 -1.36 25.23
CA ASN A 111 11.61 -0.74 25.35
C ASN A 111 11.75 0.76 25.69
N GLN A 112 10.64 1.50 25.59
CA GLN A 112 10.62 2.95 25.80
C GLN A 112 11.09 3.35 27.21
N GLN A 113 10.71 2.59 28.24
CA GLN A 113 11.06 2.89 29.63
C GLN A 113 12.57 2.77 29.90
N VAL A 114 13.24 1.78 29.29
CA VAL A 114 14.69 1.61 29.37
C VAL A 114 15.40 2.75 28.64
N GLU A 115 14.91 3.18 27.49
CA GLU A 115 15.47 4.35 26.78
C GLU A 115 15.34 5.63 27.61
N ASP A 116 14.19 5.87 28.23
CA ASP A 116 13.97 7.05 29.07
C ASP A 116 14.90 7.06 30.28
N LYS A 117 15.12 5.90 30.91
CA LYS A 117 16.11 5.75 31.99
C LYS A 117 17.54 6.01 31.51
N MET A 118 17.92 5.49 30.34
CA MET A 118 19.28 5.67 29.80
C MET A 118 19.53 7.11 29.34
N LYS A 119 18.50 7.81 28.85
CA LYS A 119 18.52 9.25 28.60
C LYS A 119 18.70 10.05 29.89
N ALA A 120 17.99 9.68 30.96
CA ALA A 120 18.10 10.32 32.27
C ALA A 120 19.47 10.11 32.92
N ASP A 121 20.10 8.95 32.72
CA ASP A 121 21.46 8.65 33.19
C ASP A 121 22.54 9.52 32.51
N GLY A 122 22.25 10.13 31.36
CA GLY A 122 23.08 11.14 30.69
C GLY A 122 24.44 10.67 30.16
N LYS A 123 24.71 9.36 30.18
CA LYS A 123 25.99 8.76 29.75
C LYS A 123 26.10 8.55 28.24
N LEU A 124 24.99 8.63 27.52
CA LEU A 124 24.90 8.31 26.09
C LEU A 124 24.41 9.53 25.31
N ASP A 125 25.02 9.76 24.15
CA ASP A 125 24.60 10.81 23.21
C ASP A 125 23.57 10.26 22.22
N TYR A 126 22.33 10.70 22.36
CA TYR A 126 21.20 10.31 21.50
C TYR A 126 21.03 11.22 20.29
N THR A 127 21.87 12.25 20.11
CA THR A 127 21.69 13.27 19.07
C THR A 127 21.54 12.68 17.67
N TRP A 128 22.35 11.67 17.32
CA TRP A 128 22.27 11.03 16.00
C TRP A 128 21.08 10.08 15.86
N VAL A 129 20.72 9.38 16.94
CA VAL A 129 19.55 8.51 16.98
C VAL A 129 18.28 9.33 16.81
N ASP A 130 18.16 10.44 17.54
CA ASP A 130 17.02 11.36 17.47
C ASP A 130 16.94 12.09 16.13
N LYS A 131 18.08 12.42 15.52
CA LYS A 131 18.11 12.96 14.15
C LYS A 131 17.63 11.93 13.15
N MET A 132 18.10 10.69 13.26
CA MET A 132 17.71 9.62 12.33
C MET A 132 16.25 9.21 12.51
N SER A 133 15.73 9.16 13.73
CA SER A 133 14.34 8.80 14.00
C SER A 133 13.34 9.81 13.44
N LYS A 134 13.74 11.08 13.33
CA LYS A 134 12.94 12.17 12.75
C LYS A 134 13.24 12.41 11.27
N PHE A 135 14.23 11.72 10.71
CA PHE A 135 14.61 11.93 9.33
C PHE A 135 13.60 11.28 8.39
N GLU A 136 12.88 12.11 7.65
CA GLU A 136 11.95 11.68 6.60
C GLU A 136 12.52 12.07 5.23
N PRO A 137 13.11 11.13 4.47
CA PRO A 137 13.71 11.44 3.19
C PRO A 137 12.66 11.91 2.19
N GLN A 138 12.92 13.03 1.53
CA GLN A 138 12.02 13.52 0.49
C GLN A 138 12.16 12.67 -0.79
N GLU A 139 11.06 12.53 -1.55
CA GLU A 139 11.05 11.64 -2.73
C GLU A 139 12.08 12.08 -3.80
N ASP A 140 12.32 13.39 -3.94
CA ASP A 140 13.34 13.98 -4.80
C ASP A 140 14.77 13.72 -4.32
N GLU A 141 15.02 13.81 -3.00
CA GLU A 141 16.31 13.46 -2.40
C GLU A 141 16.65 11.99 -2.64
N ILE A 142 15.67 11.09 -2.56
CA ILE A 142 15.86 9.66 -2.87
C ILE A 142 16.25 9.47 -4.34
N VAL A 143 15.63 10.20 -5.26
CA VAL A 143 15.96 10.14 -6.69
C VAL A 143 17.37 10.66 -6.95
N LEU A 144 17.75 11.79 -6.35
CA LEU A 144 19.08 12.37 -6.46
C LEU A 144 20.15 11.44 -5.88
N PHE A 145 19.90 10.89 -4.69
CA PHE A 145 20.81 9.94 -4.03
C PHE A 145 21.09 8.72 -4.92
N ARG A 146 20.06 8.19 -5.58
CA ARG A 146 20.22 7.07 -6.53
C ARG A 146 21.03 7.45 -7.76
N ALA A 147 20.78 8.62 -8.32
CA ALA A 147 21.52 9.13 -9.48
C ALA A 147 23.00 9.32 -9.15
N GLN A 148 23.32 9.89 -7.99
CA GLN A 148 24.69 10.09 -7.52
C GLN A 148 25.38 8.76 -7.17
N GLY A 149 24.68 7.85 -6.51
CA GLY A 149 25.22 6.56 -6.08
C GLY A 149 25.30 5.49 -7.17
N SER A 150 24.93 5.80 -8.42
CA SER A 150 24.82 4.82 -9.52
C SER A 150 24.01 3.57 -9.12
N LEU A 151 22.98 3.74 -8.29
CA LEU A 151 22.23 2.64 -7.71
C LEU A 151 21.22 2.08 -8.72
N VAL A 152 21.48 0.88 -9.21
CA VAL A 152 20.61 0.14 -10.14
C VAL A 152 19.61 -0.71 -9.36
N GLY A 153 18.30 -0.50 -9.56
CA GLY A 153 17.22 -1.25 -8.89
C GLY A 153 16.11 -0.36 -8.30
N GLY A 154 14.93 -0.94 -8.01
CA GLY A 154 13.75 -0.25 -7.43
C GLY A 154 12.63 0.13 -8.41
N GLY A 155 12.80 -0.18 -9.70
CA GLY A 155 11.83 0.05 -10.78
C GLY A 155 10.87 -1.11 -11.05
N GLN A 156 10.93 -2.18 -10.27
CA GLN A 156 10.13 -3.41 -10.42
C GLN A 156 9.30 -3.62 -9.16
#